data_AF-A0A7C1YWD8-F1
#
_entry.id   AF-A0A7C1YWD8-F1
#
_cell.length_a   1.000
_cell.length_b   1.000
_cell.length_c   1.000
_cell.angle_alpha   90.00
_cell.angle_beta   90.00
_cell.angle_gamma   90.00
#
_symmetry.space_group_name_H-M   'P 1'
#
loop_
_entity.id
_entity.type
_entity.pdbx_description
1 polymer ?
#
loop_
_entity_poly.entity_id
_entity_poly.type
_entity_poly.pdbx_seq_one_letter_code
_entity_poly.pdbx_strand_id
1 'polypeptide(L)'
;MEPYLSGVVPYYSTLQIDSVRAMQYRIADIRAQMSFANGLVNIPQLSMKLYEGNVAFQCLIDLGSGSLEDMSYQFRSQIARINSAKFPGTATAKEESAEIAGTINFSGRGLTPGQKMEVEGELQITDIGSQATDNLLKSIDPRGAEQNIKYVRRLIGLGFKPKLLSFPVRHGNFYPTFELRQPWYIPIRIAGGKVAIPRIPMQFILDMVSTQSSLFDKR
;
A
#
# COMPACT_ATOMS: atom_id res chain seq x y z
N MET A 1 -26.96 10.29 8.39
CA MET A 1 -27.73 9.69 7.29
C MET A 1 -26.97 8.44 6.88
N GLU A 2 -27.34 7.30 7.43
CA GLU A 2 -26.74 6.00 7.07
C GLU A 2 -27.48 5.45 5.84
N PRO A 3 -26.80 5.00 4.78
CA PRO A 3 -27.50 4.31 3.71
C PRO A 3 -27.76 2.87 4.13
N TYR A 4 -29.04 2.57 4.29
CA TYR A 4 -29.59 1.22 4.32
C TYR A 4 -29.29 0.53 2.98
N LEU A 5 -28.38 -0.45 2.97
CA LEU A 5 -28.32 -1.44 1.89
C LEU A 5 -29.38 -2.52 2.15
N SER A 6 -30.65 -2.16 1.96
CA SER A 6 -31.74 -3.13 1.86
C SER A 6 -31.86 -3.61 0.42
N GLY A 7 -30.93 -4.47 0.03
CA GLY A 7 -30.97 -5.22 -1.22
C GLY A 7 -30.27 -6.54 -0.96
N VAL A 8 -31.03 -7.61 -0.78
CA VAL A 8 -30.52 -8.96 -0.56
C VAL A 8 -29.61 -9.32 -1.73
N VAL A 9 -28.31 -9.46 -1.49
CA VAL A 9 -27.36 -10.03 -2.45
C VAL A 9 -27.45 -11.56 -2.28
N PRO A 10 -28.09 -12.30 -3.19
CA PRO A 10 -28.64 -13.61 -2.81
C PRO A 10 -27.63 -14.77 -2.88
N TYR A 11 -26.46 -14.58 -3.49
CA TYR A 11 -25.46 -15.66 -3.62
C TYR A 11 -24.03 -15.11 -3.54
N TYR A 12 -23.28 -15.61 -2.56
CA TYR A 12 -21.83 -15.46 -2.51
C TYR A 12 -21.18 -16.68 -3.18
N SER A 13 -20.37 -16.42 -4.19
CA SER A 13 -19.45 -17.41 -4.74
C SER A 13 -18.21 -17.46 -3.85
N THR A 14 -17.81 -18.67 -3.48
CA THR A 14 -16.54 -18.90 -2.78
C THR A 14 -15.49 -19.31 -3.81
N LEU A 15 -14.37 -18.60 -3.83
CA LEU A 15 -13.19 -18.93 -4.59
C LEU A 15 -12.10 -19.39 -3.63
N GLN A 16 -11.57 -20.58 -3.85
CA GLN A 16 -10.39 -21.08 -3.14
C GLN A 16 -9.32 -21.43 -4.17
N ILE A 17 -8.14 -20.86 -3.98
CA ILE A 17 -6.95 -21.15 -4.78
C ILE A 17 -5.81 -21.45 -3.82
N ASP A 18 -5.27 -22.67 -3.88
CA ASP A 18 -4.22 -23.11 -2.97
C ASP A 18 -2.95 -22.29 -3.15
N SER A 19 -2.54 -22.03 -4.40
CA SER A 19 -1.47 -21.07 -4.67
C SER A 19 -1.48 -20.55 -6.10
N VAL A 20 -0.98 -19.34 -6.27
CA VAL A 20 -0.65 -18.73 -7.55
C VAL A 20 0.85 -18.42 -7.52
N ARG A 21 1.55 -18.85 -8.57
CA ARG A 21 2.97 -18.53 -8.75
C ARG A 21 3.13 -17.81 -10.09
N ALA A 22 3.74 -16.63 -10.05
CA ALA A 22 4.13 -15.88 -11.23
C ALA A 22 5.59 -15.48 -11.06
N MET A 23 6.48 -16.01 -11.91
CA MET A 23 7.93 -15.83 -11.76
C MET A 23 8.41 -16.23 -10.35
N GLN A 24 9.05 -15.30 -9.66
CA GLN A 24 9.58 -15.38 -8.30
C GLN A 24 8.54 -15.00 -7.22
N TYR A 25 7.35 -14.57 -7.63
CA TYR A 25 6.26 -14.20 -6.73
C TYR A 25 5.38 -15.42 -6.43
N ARG A 26 5.09 -15.64 -5.15
CA ARG A 26 4.18 -16.70 -4.69
C ARG A 26 3.14 -16.12 -3.76
N ILE A 27 1.88 -16.37 -4.09
CA ILE A 27 0.73 -16.13 -3.23
C ILE A 27 0.14 -17.50 -2.89
N ALA A 28 -0.23 -17.73 -1.64
CA ALA A 28 -0.79 -19.00 -1.18
C ALA A 28 -2.07 -18.78 -0.38
N ASP A 29 -2.84 -19.85 -0.19
CA ASP A 29 -4.04 -19.89 0.65
C ASP A 29 -5.04 -18.77 0.33
N ILE A 30 -5.30 -18.53 -0.96
CA ILE A 30 -6.22 -17.49 -1.41
C ILE A 30 -7.65 -18.00 -1.20
N ARG A 31 -8.40 -17.29 -0.37
CA ARG A 31 -9.82 -17.53 -0.13
C ARG A 31 -10.56 -16.23 -0.32
N ALA A 32 -11.55 -16.22 -1.20
CA ALA A 32 -12.37 -15.05 -1.44
C ALA A 32 -13.85 -15.44 -1.41
N GLN A 33 -14.66 -14.60 -0.78
CA GLN A 33 -16.09 -14.58 -0.98
C GLN A 33 -16.41 -13.38 -1.85
N MET A 34 -17.18 -13.59 -2.91
CA MET A 34 -17.54 -12.54 -3.84
C MET A 34 -18.97 -12.68 -4.29
N SER A 35 -19.60 -11.54 -4.58
CA SER A 35 -20.93 -11.49 -5.13
C SER A 35 -20.99 -10.43 -6.20
N PHE A 36 -21.76 -10.70 -7.24
CA PHE A 36 -22.05 -9.76 -8.30
C PHE A 36 -23.56 -9.63 -8.45
N ALA A 37 -24.10 -8.44 -8.20
CA ALA A 37 -25.52 -8.17 -8.33
C ALA A 37 -25.75 -6.70 -8.62
N ASN A 38 -26.69 -6.38 -9.52
CA ASN A 38 -27.14 -5.01 -9.79
C ASN A 38 -26.00 -4.04 -10.12
N GLY A 39 -24.99 -4.48 -10.89
CA GLY A 39 -23.82 -3.65 -11.22
C GLY A 39 -22.83 -3.47 -10.06
N LEU A 40 -23.01 -4.14 -8.93
CA LEU A 40 -22.11 -4.10 -7.78
C LEU A 40 -21.28 -5.39 -7.72
N VAL A 41 -19.96 -5.24 -7.80
CA VAL A 41 -18.99 -6.29 -7.44
C VAL A 41 -18.62 -6.09 -5.98
N ASN A 42 -18.96 -7.05 -5.12
CA ASN A 42 -18.63 -6.99 -3.70
C ASN A 42 -17.78 -8.20 -3.30
N ILE A 43 -16.62 -7.93 -2.75
CA ILE A 43 -15.68 -8.89 -2.17
C ILE A 43 -15.56 -8.53 -0.68
N PRO A 44 -16.49 -8.99 0.18
CA PRO A 44 -16.48 -8.64 1.60
C PRO A 44 -15.31 -9.25 2.38
N GLN A 45 -14.76 -10.35 1.86
CA GLN A 45 -13.63 -11.03 2.48
C GLN A 45 -12.78 -11.72 1.41
N LEU A 46 -11.52 -11.29 1.33
CA LEU A 46 -10.44 -12.01 0.68
C LEU A 46 -9.30 -12.17 1.69
N SER A 47 -8.81 -13.38 1.88
CA SER A 47 -7.61 -13.67 2.66
C SER A 47 -6.58 -14.40 1.82
N MET A 48 -5.31 -14.06 1.97
CA MET A 48 -4.21 -14.75 1.31
C MET A 48 -2.94 -14.68 2.16
N LYS A 49 -2.01 -15.60 1.91
CA LYS A 49 -0.66 -15.56 2.45
C LYS A 49 0.34 -15.07 1.42
N LEU A 50 1.17 -14.14 1.85
CA LEU A 50 2.19 -13.51 1.03
C LEU A 50 3.47 -13.40 1.85
N TYR A 51 4.59 -13.96 1.37
CA TYR A 51 5.90 -13.92 2.05
C TYR A 51 5.83 -14.20 3.56
N GLU A 52 5.19 -15.32 3.95
CA GLU A 52 4.94 -15.74 5.34
C GLU A 52 3.96 -14.89 6.15
N GLY A 53 3.57 -13.72 5.66
CA GLY A 53 2.57 -12.87 6.28
C GLY A 53 1.16 -13.15 5.76
N ASN A 54 0.21 -12.48 6.39
CA ASN A 54 -1.22 -12.57 6.08
C ASN A 54 -1.69 -11.26 5.48
N VAL A 55 -2.55 -11.36 4.48
CA VAL A 55 -3.24 -10.25 3.85
C VAL A 55 -4.74 -10.51 3.94
N ALA A 56 -5.48 -9.56 4.50
CA ALA A 56 -6.92 -9.52 4.47
C ALA A 56 -7.36 -8.33 3.62
N PHE A 57 -8.27 -8.54 2.70
CA PHE A 57 -8.67 -7.55 1.70
C PHE A 57 -10.19 -7.54 1.54
N GLN A 58 -10.72 -6.34 1.32
CA GLN A 58 -12.12 -6.10 1.01
C GLN A 58 -12.19 -5.15 -0.17
N CYS A 59 -13.14 -5.39 -1.07
CA CYS A 59 -13.34 -4.55 -2.24
C CYS A 59 -14.82 -4.40 -2.54
N LEU A 60 -15.20 -3.20 -2.91
CA LEU A 60 -16.50 -2.86 -3.46
C LEU A 60 -16.27 -2.08 -4.75
N ILE A 61 -16.89 -2.50 -5.83
CA ILE A 61 -16.87 -1.79 -7.11
C ILE A 61 -18.32 -1.62 -7.55
N ASP A 62 -18.74 -0.37 -7.69
CA ASP A 62 -20.01 -0.01 -8.30
C ASP A 62 -19.74 0.35 -9.76
N LEU A 63 -20.32 -0.42 -10.68
CA LEU A 63 -20.17 -0.21 -12.12
C LEU A 63 -20.97 1.01 -12.62
N GLY A 64 -21.87 1.57 -11.80
CA GLY A 64 -22.67 2.74 -12.15
C GLY A 64 -23.47 2.53 -13.43
N SER A 65 -23.24 3.41 -14.41
CA SER A 65 -23.86 3.34 -15.76
C SER A 65 -23.25 2.27 -16.67
N GLY A 66 -22.18 1.59 -16.23
CA GLY A 66 -21.31 0.74 -17.05
C GLY A 66 -20.19 1.52 -17.75
N SER A 67 -20.19 2.86 -17.70
CA SER A 67 -19.08 3.69 -18.15
C SER A 67 -17.97 3.74 -17.10
N LEU A 68 -16.70 3.61 -17.52
CA LEU A 68 -15.53 3.69 -16.64
C LEU A 68 -15.44 5.02 -15.88
N GLU A 69 -15.99 6.11 -16.43
CA GLU A 69 -15.99 7.44 -15.81
C GLU A 69 -16.89 7.51 -14.56
N ASP A 70 -17.95 6.70 -14.55
CA ASP A 70 -18.95 6.68 -13.48
C ASP A 70 -18.71 5.58 -12.45
N MET A 71 -17.79 4.65 -12.73
CA MET A 71 -17.47 3.58 -11.80
C MET A 71 -16.87 4.14 -10.52
N SER A 72 -17.33 3.64 -9.38
CA SER A 72 -16.73 3.93 -8.09
C SER A 72 -16.18 2.67 -7.45
N TYR A 73 -15.16 2.84 -6.62
CA TYR A 73 -14.53 1.72 -5.96
C TYR A 73 -14.11 2.08 -4.54
N GLN A 74 -14.07 1.06 -3.70
CA GLN A 74 -13.50 1.13 -2.37
C GLN A 74 -12.71 -0.14 -2.13
N PHE A 75 -11.48 -0.01 -1.64
CA PHE A 75 -10.67 -1.14 -1.24
C PHE A 75 -10.05 -0.89 0.12
N ARG A 76 -10.06 -1.94 0.94
CA ARG A 76 -9.43 -1.96 2.25
C ARG A 76 -8.56 -3.18 2.34
N SER A 77 -7.36 -3.03 2.86
CA SER A 77 -6.44 -4.14 3.08
C SER A 77 -5.77 -4.01 4.44
N GLN A 78 -5.56 -5.13 5.09
CA GLN A 78 -4.72 -5.26 6.26
C GLN A 78 -3.65 -6.28 5.96
N ILE A 79 -2.42 -5.91 6.26
CA ILE A 79 -1.23 -6.69 5.97
C ILE A 79 -0.50 -6.88 7.30
N ALA A 80 -0.13 -8.11 7.62
CA ALA A 80 0.56 -8.44 8.86
C ALA A 80 1.70 -9.42 8.60
N ARG A 81 2.87 -9.12 9.20
CA ARG A 81 4.05 -9.99 9.25
C ARG A 81 4.59 -10.39 7.88
N ILE A 82 4.52 -9.48 6.90
CA ILE A 82 5.11 -9.71 5.58
C ILE A 82 6.63 -9.68 5.73
N ASN A 83 7.30 -10.77 5.38
CA ASN A 83 8.74 -10.84 5.44
C ASN A 83 9.38 -10.22 4.18
N SER A 84 9.81 -8.97 4.29
CA SER A 84 10.45 -8.20 3.22
C SER A 84 11.79 -8.76 2.75
N ALA A 85 12.46 -9.60 3.54
CA ALA A 85 13.69 -10.27 3.10
C ALA A 85 13.42 -11.31 2.00
N LYS A 86 12.17 -11.77 1.88
CA LYS A 86 11.72 -12.67 0.82
C LYS A 86 11.26 -11.95 -0.44
N PHE A 87 11.36 -10.62 -0.48
CA PHE A 87 11.06 -9.88 -1.68
C PHE A 87 12.06 -10.24 -2.77
N PRO A 88 11.60 -10.41 -4.02
CA PRO A 88 12.53 -10.78 -5.05
C PRO A 88 13.55 -9.68 -5.34
N GLY A 89 14.83 -10.05 -5.45
CA GLY A 89 15.94 -9.11 -5.64
C GLY A 89 16.59 -8.56 -4.36
N THR A 90 16.12 -8.94 -3.17
CA THR A 90 16.71 -8.51 -1.88
C THR A 90 17.69 -9.55 -1.32
N ALA A 91 18.82 -9.78 -1.99
CA ALA A 91 19.76 -10.86 -1.63
C ALA A 91 20.62 -10.61 -0.36
N THR A 92 20.44 -9.52 0.39
CA THR A 92 21.46 -9.06 1.37
C THR A 92 20.95 -8.46 2.69
N ALA A 93 19.65 -8.42 2.97
CA ALA A 93 19.17 -7.83 4.23
C ALA A 93 19.24 -8.86 5.38
N LYS A 94 20.04 -8.57 6.42
CA LYS A 94 20.07 -9.32 7.68
C LYS A 94 18.66 -9.35 8.30
N GLU A 95 18.31 -10.48 8.92
CA GLU A 95 16.97 -10.86 9.40
C GLU A 95 16.33 -9.90 10.43
N GLU A 96 17.11 -9.04 11.09
CA GLU A 96 16.66 -8.35 12.32
C GLU A 96 15.52 -7.34 12.16
N SER A 97 15.06 -7.01 10.95
CA SER A 97 13.92 -6.10 10.79
C SER A 97 13.20 -6.23 9.43
N ALA A 98 12.80 -7.45 9.09
CA ALA A 98 12.18 -7.77 7.80
C ALA A 98 10.64 -7.86 7.85
N GLU A 99 9.99 -7.77 9.01
CA GLU A 99 8.52 -7.81 9.07
C GLU A 99 7.90 -6.45 8.71
N ILE A 100 6.86 -6.47 7.87
CA ILE A 100 6.04 -5.32 7.50
C ILE A 100 4.60 -5.59 7.92
N ALA A 101 4.01 -4.62 8.62
CA ALA A 101 2.58 -4.60 8.93
C ALA A 101 1.97 -3.22 8.60
N GLY A 102 0.72 -3.22 8.15
CA GLY A 102 0.06 -1.99 7.76
C GLY A 102 -1.38 -2.17 7.29
N THR A 103 -2.01 -1.03 7.04
CA THR A 103 -3.38 -0.94 6.53
C THR A 103 -3.40 -0.05 5.30
N ILE A 104 -4.21 -0.44 4.33
CA ILE A 104 -4.46 0.31 3.10
C ILE A 104 -5.97 0.58 3.08
N ASN A 105 -6.37 1.82 2.88
CA ASN A 105 -7.76 2.18 2.69
C ASN A 105 -7.82 3.19 1.55
N PHE A 106 -8.54 2.89 0.49
CA PHE A 106 -8.75 3.84 -0.59
C PHE A 106 -10.16 3.74 -1.13
N SER A 107 -10.62 4.86 -1.67
CA SER A 107 -11.84 4.96 -2.44
C SER A 107 -11.64 5.93 -3.58
N GLY A 108 -12.41 5.75 -4.64
CA GLY A 108 -12.32 6.64 -5.78
C GLY A 108 -13.46 6.50 -6.76
N ARG A 109 -13.40 7.35 -7.78
CA ARG A 109 -14.30 7.38 -8.92
C ARG A 109 -13.51 7.58 -10.21
N GLY A 110 -14.00 6.95 -11.27
CA GLY A 110 -13.38 7.00 -12.58
C GLY A 110 -12.22 6.01 -12.69
N LEU A 111 -12.26 5.18 -13.72
CA LEU A 111 -11.22 4.20 -14.07
C LEU A 111 -10.67 4.40 -15.48
N THR A 112 -11.04 5.49 -16.16
CA THR A 112 -10.63 5.76 -17.54
C THR A 112 -9.12 6.02 -17.62
N PRO A 113 -8.34 5.18 -18.32
CA PRO A 113 -6.90 5.37 -18.49
C PRO A 113 -6.60 6.72 -19.16
N GLY A 114 -5.62 7.46 -18.62
CA GLY A 114 -5.22 8.77 -19.16
C GLY A 114 -6.12 9.95 -18.77
N GLN A 115 -7.24 9.71 -18.09
CA GLN A 115 -8.03 10.76 -17.44
C GLN A 115 -7.69 10.85 -15.95
N LYS A 116 -8.03 11.99 -15.33
CA LYS A 116 -7.79 12.23 -13.91
C LYS A 116 -8.73 11.37 -13.06
N MET A 117 -8.20 10.31 -12.45
CA MET A 117 -8.93 9.52 -11.45
C MET A 117 -9.09 10.32 -10.15
N GLU A 118 -10.28 10.28 -9.56
CA GLU A 118 -10.51 10.79 -8.21
C GLU A 118 -10.18 9.67 -7.23
N VAL A 119 -9.11 9.85 -6.47
CA VAL A 119 -8.66 8.85 -5.49
C VAL A 119 -8.38 9.55 -4.18
N GLU A 120 -8.93 8.98 -3.12
CA GLU A 120 -8.66 9.39 -1.74
C GLU A 120 -8.40 8.15 -0.89
N GLY A 121 -7.61 8.33 0.17
CA GLY A 121 -7.31 7.23 1.08
C GLY A 121 -6.01 7.41 1.81
N GLU A 122 -5.49 6.30 2.31
CA GLU A 122 -4.23 6.22 3.02
C GLU A 122 -3.63 4.82 2.98
N LEU A 123 -2.30 4.80 2.89
CA LEU A 123 -1.49 3.66 3.29
C LEU A 123 -0.82 4.00 4.63
N GLN A 124 -0.98 3.14 5.63
CA GLN A 124 -0.31 3.24 6.92
C GLN A 124 0.52 1.99 7.16
N ILE A 125 1.82 2.15 7.44
CA ILE A 125 2.73 1.06 7.80
C ILE A 125 3.08 1.26 9.29
N THR A 126 2.63 0.33 10.12
CA THR A 126 2.74 0.39 11.59
C THR A 126 3.91 -0.40 12.15
N ASP A 127 4.45 -1.33 11.35
CA ASP A 127 5.70 -2.03 11.65
C ASP A 127 6.53 -2.14 10.38
N ILE A 128 7.77 -1.70 10.46
CA ILE A 128 8.76 -1.76 9.39
C ILE A 128 10.14 -1.56 9.99
N GLY A 129 11.12 -2.31 9.49
CA GLY A 129 12.50 -2.14 9.91
C GLY A 129 13.12 -0.81 9.51
N SER A 130 14.12 -0.38 10.28
CA SER A 130 14.97 0.78 9.94
C SER A 130 15.63 0.63 8.56
N GLN A 131 16.10 -0.57 8.23
CA GLN A 131 16.72 -0.84 6.92
C GLN A 131 15.69 -0.79 5.77
N ALA A 132 14.52 -1.40 5.98
CA ALA A 132 13.44 -1.37 5.00
C ALA A 132 12.94 0.06 4.76
N THR A 133 12.86 0.87 5.82
CA THR A 133 12.50 2.29 5.73
C THR A 133 13.55 3.12 5.00
N ASP A 134 14.85 2.92 5.26
CA ASP A 134 15.92 3.61 4.53
C ASP A 134 15.92 3.26 3.03
N ASN A 135 15.64 2.00 2.69
CA ASN A 135 15.50 1.57 1.29
C ASN A 135 14.29 2.22 0.60
N LEU A 136 13.14 2.29 1.27
CA LEU A 136 11.96 2.99 0.76
C LEU A 136 12.23 4.48 0.55
N LEU A 137 12.92 5.13 1.48
CA LEU A 137 13.28 6.54 1.37
C LEU A 137 14.22 6.80 0.18
N LYS A 138 15.17 5.89 -0.07
CA LYS A 138 16.05 5.94 -1.25
C LYS A 138 15.28 5.74 -2.56
N SER A 139 14.24 4.92 -2.59
CA SER A 139 13.43 4.77 -3.82
C SER A 139 12.56 6.00 -4.09
N ILE A 140 12.11 6.70 -3.04
CA ILE A 140 11.34 7.95 -3.17
C ILE A 140 12.22 9.11 -3.64
N ASP A 141 13.46 9.20 -3.14
CA ASP A 141 14.45 10.20 -3.58
C ASP A 141 15.77 9.54 -3.99
N PRO A 142 15.83 8.96 -5.21
CA PRO A 142 17.03 8.26 -5.69
C PRO A 142 18.25 9.16 -5.84
N ARG A 143 18.03 10.45 -6.15
CA ARG A 143 19.09 11.44 -6.34
C ARG A 143 19.57 12.05 -5.03
N GLY A 144 18.87 11.80 -3.92
CA GLY A 144 19.18 12.42 -2.65
C GLY A 144 19.08 13.95 -2.76
N ALA A 145 18.07 14.50 -3.42
CA ALA A 145 17.89 15.95 -3.48
C ALA A 145 17.14 16.48 -2.24
N GLU A 146 16.24 15.68 -1.67
CA GLU A 146 15.25 16.13 -0.69
C GLU A 146 15.81 16.19 0.73
N GLN A 147 15.76 17.40 1.32
CA GLN A 147 16.33 17.65 2.64
C GLN A 147 15.61 16.89 3.75
N ASN A 148 14.28 16.77 3.68
CA ASN A 148 13.50 16.05 4.69
C ASN A 148 13.78 14.54 4.63
N ILE A 149 13.96 13.98 3.43
CA ILE A 149 14.35 12.57 3.27
C ILE A 149 15.75 12.34 3.85
N LYS A 150 16.73 13.21 3.53
CA LYS A 150 18.07 13.15 4.13
C LYS A 150 18.03 13.21 5.65
N TYR A 151 17.19 14.09 6.20
CA TYR A 151 17.04 14.26 7.64
C TYR A 151 16.50 12.98 8.30
N VAL A 152 15.42 12.39 7.80
CA VAL A 152 14.86 11.12 8.31
C VAL A 152 15.90 10.01 8.24
N ARG A 153 16.62 9.88 7.11
CA ARG A 153 17.67 8.87 6.95
C ARG A 153 18.81 9.04 7.95
N ARG A 154 19.23 10.29 8.22
CA ARG A 154 20.23 10.59 9.25
C ARG A 154 19.75 10.20 10.65
N LEU A 155 18.48 10.48 10.99
CA LEU A 155 17.90 10.07 12.27
C LEU A 155 17.89 8.55 12.43
N ILE A 156 17.51 7.82 11.38
CA ILE A 156 17.57 6.36 11.37
C ILE A 156 19.01 5.88 11.62
N GLY A 157 20.01 6.49 10.97
CA GLY A 157 21.43 6.20 11.20
C GLY A 157 21.93 6.49 12.63
N LEU A 158 21.27 7.39 13.36
CA LEU A 158 21.55 7.68 14.77
C LEU A 158 20.82 6.73 15.75
N GLY A 159 20.06 5.77 15.23
CA GLY A 159 19.35 4.75 16.00
C GLY A 159 17.89 5.09 16.32
N PHE A 160 17.32 6.14 15.71
CA PHE A 160 15.86 6.31 15.72
C PHE A 160 15.20 5.17 14.94
N LYS A 161 14.11 4.63 15.48
CA LYS A 161 13.36 3.54 14.84
C LYS A 161 12.06 4.08 14.22
N PRO A 162 11.70 3.70 13.00
CA PRO A 162 10.38 4.01 12.45
C PRO A 162 9.28 3.43 13.35
N LYS A 163 8.25 4.23 13.60
CA LYS A 163 7.06 3.83 14.38
C LYS A 163 5.81 3.78 13.51
N LEU A 164 5.66 4.76 12.61
CA LEU A 164 4.53 4.84 11.70
C LEU A 164 4.97 5.55 10.43
N LEU A 165 4.65 4.97 9.28
CA LEU A 165 4.72 5.66 7.99
C LEU A 165 3.29 5.83 7.49
N SER A 166 2.92 7.02 7.06
CA SER A 166 1.58 7.29 6.55
C SER A 166 1.66 8.05 5.24
N PHE A 167 0.91 7.56 4.26
CA PHE A 167 0.81 8.11 2.91
C PHE A 167 -0.66 8.39 2.60
N PRO A 168 -1.26 9.44 3.19
CA PRO A 168 -2.58 9.89 2.79
C PRO A 168 -2.53 10.40 1.36
N VAL A 169 -3.59 10.08 0.62
CA VAL A 169 -3.83 10.53 -0.75
C VAL A 169 -5.05 11.42 -0.75
N ARG A 170 -4.87 12.64 -1.25
CA ARG A 170 -5.94 13.61 -1.46
C ARG A 170 -5.61 14.48 -2.66
N HIS A 171 -6.63 14.89 -3.42
CA HIS A 171 -6.47 15.84 -4.53
C HIS A 171 -5.38 15.44 -5.55
N GLY A 172 -5.19 14.16 -5.84
CA GLY A 172 -4.18 13.73 -6.81
C GLY A 172 -2.75 13.64 -6.28
N ASN A 173 -2.53 13.75 -4.97
CA ASN A 173 -1.20 13.79 -4.36
C ASN A 173 -1.09 12.85 -3.15
N PHE A 174 0.08 12.23 -2.98
CA PHE A 174 0.51 11.56 -1.75
C PHE A 174 1.17 12.56 -0.80
N TYR A 175 0.88 12.44 0.49
CA TYR A 175 1.42 13.31 1.55
C TYR A 175 2.23 12.51 2.59
N PRO A 176 3.40 11.96 2.20
CA PRO A 176 4.20 11.08 3.05
C PRO A 176 4.58 11.73 4.39
N THR A 177 4.32 11.02 5.49
CA THR A 177 4.73 11.40 6.84
C THR A 177 5.34 10.22 7.58
N PHE A 178 6.39 10.51 8.36
CA PHE A 178 7.18 9.52 9.08
C PHE A 178 7.19 9.87 10.56
N GLU A 179 6.72 8.97 11.41
CA GLU A 179 6.85 9.07 12.86
C GLU A 179 7.99 8.14 13.32
N LEU A 180 8.90 8.68 14.13
CA LEU A 180 10.07 7.99 14.62
C LEU A 180 10.03 7.88 16.15
N ARG A 181 10.42 6.72 16.67
CA ARG A 181 10.70 6.49 18.09
C ARG A 181 12.14 6.87 18.40
N GLN A 182 12.29 7.75 19.37
CA GLN A 182 13.58 8.21 19.87
C GLN A 182 14.27 7.14 20.73
N PRO A 183 15.58 6.91 20.55
CA PRO A 183 16.34 6.05 21.45
C PRO A 183 16.58 6.74 22.80
N TRP A 184 16.65 5.95 23.87
CA TRP A 184 16.76 6.44 25.25
C TRP A 184 18.05 7.25 25.53
N TYR A 185 19.10 7.05 24.74
CA TYR A 185 20.42 7.66 24.93
C TYR A 185 20.61 9.02 24.22
N ILE A 186 19.63 9.50 23.44
CA ILE A 186 19.70 10.82 22.78
C ILE A 186 18.87 11.82 23.60
N PRO A 187 19.44 12.93 24.12
CA PRO A 187 18.70 13.88 24.95
C PRO A 187 17.87 14.89 24.15
N ILE A 188 18.10 15.02 22.84
CA ILE A 188 17.41 15.97 21.97
C ILE A 188 16.07 15.39 21.52
N ARG A 189 14.97 16.00 21.95
CA ARG A 189 13.61 15.63 21.50
C ARG A 189 13.33 16.22 20.13
N ILE A 190 12.95 15.38 19.18
CA ILE A 190 12.39 15.85 17.90
C ILE A 190 10.99 16.38 18.19
N ALA A 191 10.70 17.63 17.82
CA ALA A 191 9.38 18.22 18.00
C ALA A 191 8.30 17.35 17.33
N GLY A 192 7.46 16.71 18.14
CA GLY A 192 6.36 15.85 17.69
C GLY A 192 6.76 14.50 17.08
N GLY A 193 8.06 14.15 17.01
CA GLY A 193 8.54 12.86 16.48
C GLY A 193 8.17 12.58 15.02
N LYS A 194 7.60 13.57 14.30
CA LYS A 194 7.00 13.42 12.96
C LYS A 194 7.74 14.29 11.96
N VAL A 195 8.11 13.71 10.83
CA VAL A 195 8.72 14.41 9.69
C VAL A 195 7.82 14.25 8.48
N ALA A 196 7.35 15.37 7.93
CA ALA A 196 6.61 15.41 6.68
C ALA A 196 7.58 15.58 5.50
N ILE A 197 7.33 14.89 4.41
CA ILE A 197 8.13 14.97 3.18
C ILE A 197 7.29 15.67 2.10
N PRO A 198 7.89 16.34 1.11
CA PRO A 198 7.13 16.99 0.05
C PRO A 198 6.12 16.05 -0.62
N ARG A 199 5.01 16.64 -1.07
CA ARG A 199 3.95 15.90 -1.74
C ARG A 199 4.47 15.24 -3.02
N ILE A 200 3.98 14.04 -3.29
CA ILE A 200 4.34 13.29 -4.50
C ILE A 200 3.08 13.21 -5.38
N PRO A 201 3.10 13.77 -6.61
CA PRO A 201 1.97 13.65 -7.53
C PRO A 201 1.69 12.18 -7.84
N MET A 202 0.43 11.75 -7.79
CA MET A 202 0.08 10.36 -8.09
C MET A 202 0.49 9.96 -9.50
N GLN A 203 0.34 10.87 -10.47
CA GLN A 203 0.71 10.62 -11.86
C GLN A 203 2.17 10.21 -12.00
N PHE A 204 3.08 10.81 -11.22
CA PHE A 204 4.49 10.45 -11.23
C PHE A 204 4.72 8.98 -10.82
N ILE A 205 3.98 8.48 -9.81
CA ILE A 205 4.06 7.07 -9.38
C ILE A 205 3.48 6.15 -10.46
N LEU A 206 2.32 6.51 -11.03
CA LEU A 206 1.66 5.72 -12.06
C LEU A 206 2.51 5.59 -13.33
N ASP A 207 3.15 6.68 -13.76
CA ASP A 207 4.07 6.72 -14.91
C ASP A 207 5.33 5.89 -14.66
N MET A 208 5.83 5.88 -13.41
CA MET A 208 6.98 5.04 -13.03
C MET A 208 6.63 3.55 -13.13
N VAL A 209 5.43 3.14 -12.70
CA VAL A 209 4.97 1.74 -12.76
C VAL A 209 4.70 1.30 -14.20
N SER A 210 4.08 2.16 -15.02
CA SER A 210 3.81 1.85 -16.43
C SER A 210 5.11 1.73 -17.25
N THR A 211 6.09 2.59 -16.99
CA THR A 211 7.40 2.56 -17.67
C THR A 211 8.24 1.34 -17.26
N GLN A 212 8.16 0.88 -16.01
CA GLN A 212 8.80 -0.39 -15.64
C GLN A 212 8.16 -1.58 -16.35
N SER A 213 6.83 -1.57 -16.54
CA SER A 213 6.11 -2.66 -17.19
C SER A 213 6.51 -2.84 -18.66
N SER A 214 6.77 -1.75 -19.40
CA SER A 214 7.17 -1.80 -20.81
C SER A 214 8.62 -2.27 -21.06
N LEU A 215 9.47 -2.24 -20.04
CA LEU A 215 10.82 -2.81 -20.09
C LEU A 215 10.83 -4.34 -19.88
N PHE A 216 9.78 -4.90 -19.27
CA PHE A 216 9.63 -6.35 -19.08
C PHE A 216 8.90 -7.05 -20.23
N ASP A 217 8.23 -6.31 -21.13
CA ASP A 217 7.51 -6.83 -22.29
C ASP A 217 8.38 -6.97 -23.57
N LYS A 218 9.71 -6.77 -23.43
CA LYS A 218 10.70 -6.91 -24.51
C LYS A 218 11.63 -8.11 -24.33
N ARG A 219 11.15 -9.22 -23.76
CA ARG A 219 11.92 -10.48 -23.70
C ARG A 219 11.11 -11.64 -24.24
#